data_AF-A0A1G4QYG7-F1
#
_entry.id   AF-A0A1G4QYG7-F1
#
_cell.length_a   1.000
_cell.length_b   1.000
_cell.length_c   1.000
_cell.angle_alpha   90.00
_cell.angle_beta   90.00
_cell.angle_gamma   90.00
#
_symmetry.space_group_name_H-M   'P 1'
#
loop_
_entity.id
_entity.type
_entity.pdbx_description
1 polymer ?
#
loop_
_entity_poly.entity_id
_entity_poly.type
_entity_poly.pdbx_seq_one_letter_code
_entity_poly.pdbx_strand_id
1 'polypeptide(L)'
;MEYLQYYSRRRLLGEHVPYPVEAYPEGNQRHLSAESGLYCRIFTEGLFGIRPTGFSNFDCTPRLPKGWNEMALNNVHAFGHVFNLQISRQNKGKLLISITEGSKVIKYKITDGATQPVVL
;
A
#
# COMPACT_ATOMS: atom_id res chain seq x y z
N MET A 1 7.75 11.93 1.00
CA MET A 1 7.60 11.04 2.19
C MET A 1 7.53 11.82 3.50
N GLU A 2 7.92 13.09 3.53
CA GLU A 2 7.95 13.92 4.75
C GLU A 2 6.65 13.84 5.57
N TYR A 3 5.48 14.07 4.95
CA TYR A 3 4.20 14.00 5.65
C TYR A 3 3.86 12.61 6.20
N LEU A 4 4.09 11.53 5.43
CA LEU A 4 3.84 10.16 5.90
C LEU A 4 4.78 9.81 7.07
N GLN A 5 6.05 10.20 6.99
CA GLN A 5 7.01 9.97 8.07
C GLN A 5 6.65 10.77 9.32
N TYR A 6 6.33 12.05 9.19
CA TYR A 6 5.89 12.90 10.29
C TYR A 6 4.63 12.32 10.96
N TYR A 7 3.60 12.03 10.17
CA TYR A 7 2.33 11.49 10.67
C TYR A 7 2.53 10.15 11.38
N SER A 8 3.29 9.23 10.78
CA SER A 8 3.58 7.92 11.35
C SER A 8 4.38 8.03 12.64
N ARG A 9 5.40 8.89 12.70
CA ARG A 9 6.18 9.13 13.92
C ARG A 9 5.32 9.67 15.04
N ARG A 10 4.43 10.62 14.75
CA ARG A 10 3.56 11.23 15.75
C ARG A 10 2.47 10.29 16.27
N ARG A 11 1.80 9.54 15.37
CA ARG A 11 0.60 8.75 15.69
C ARG A 11 0.86 7.27 15.97
N LEU A 12 1.98 6.70 15.54
CA LEU A 12 2.31 5.28 15.80
C LEU A 12 3.45 5.09 16.80
N LEU A 13 4.46 5.97 16.76
CA LEU A 13 5.71 5.80 17.51
C LEU A 13 5.94 6.88 18.58
N GLY A 14 5.02 7.83 18.70
CA GLY A 14 5.10 8.97 19.61
C GLY A 14 4.34 8.75 20.91
N GLU A 15 4.14 9.82 21.67
CA GLU A 15 3.42 9.78 22.96
C GLU A 15 1.90 9.63 22.81
N HIS A 16 1.38 9.63 21.58
CA HIS A 16 -0.03 9.42 21.29
C HIS A 16 -0.33 7.93 21.14
N VAL A 17 -1.58 7.52 21.46
CA VAL A 17 -2.07 6.13 21.29
C VAL A 17 -1.64 5.61 19.90
N PRO A 18 -1.10 4.38 19.76
CA PRO A 18 -0.41 3.88 18.56
C PRO A 18 -1.33 3.58 17.37
N TYR A 19 -2.49 4.22 17.32
CA TYR A 19 -3.45 4.15 16.23
C TYR A 19 -3.88 5.58 15.90
N PRO A 20 -4.16 5.90 14.62
CA PRO A 20 -4.83 7.13 14.24
C PRO A 20 -6.16 7.28 14.99
N VAL A 21 -6.14 8.03 16.09
CA VAL A 21 -7.33 8.39 16.86
C VAL A 21 -7.33 9.90 16.98
N GLU A 22 -8.21 10.59 16.28
CA GLU A 22 -8.65 11.92 16.68
C GLU A 22 -10.16 11.90 16.90
N ALA A 23 -10.53 11.76 18.18
CA ALA A 23 -11.82 12.21 18.70
C ALA A 23 -11.55 12.91 20.04
N TYR A 24 -10.62 13.88 20.01
CA TYR A 24 -10.34 14.78 21.12
C TYR A 24 -10.17 16.22 20.62
N PRO A 25 -10.92 17.22 21.13
CA PRO A 25 -11.96 17.13 22.16
C PRO A 25 -13.37 16.93 21.56
N GLU A 26 -13.50 16.24 20.43
CA GLU A 26 -14.79 15.98 19.78
C GLU A 26 -15.55 14.83 20.47
N GLY A 27 -16.14 15.12 21.63
CA GLY A 27 -17.26 14.34 22.17
C GLY A 27 -16.93 13.02 22.88
N ASN A 28 -15.68 12.80 23.30
CA ASN A 28 -15.27 11.61 24.07
C ASN A 28 -15.43 10.28 23.29
N GLN A 29 -15.51 10.34 21.96
CA GLN A 29 -15.74 9.18 21.08
C GLN A 29 -14.44 8.47 20.69
N ARG A 30 -13.68 8.00 21.68
CA ARG A 30 -12.32 7.42 21.55
C ARG A 30 -12.19 6.16 20.67
N HIS A 31 -13.26 5.71 20.03
CA HIS A 31 -13.35 4.44 19.30
C HIS A 31 -13.96 4.54 17.89
N LEU A 32 -14.36 5.74 17.44
CA LEU A 32 -15.04 5.93 16.14
C LEU A 32 -14.11 6.37 15.01
N SER A 33 -12.78 6.29 15.19
CA SER A 33 -11.85 6.81 14.18
C SER A 33 -11.72 5.88 12.98
N ALA A 34 -12.47 6.20 11.93
CA ALA A 34 -12.27 5.72 10.56
C ALA A 34 -10.84 6.01 10.04
N GLU A 35 -10.08 6.89 10.69
CA GLU A 35 -8.73 7.28 10.29
C GLU A 35 -7.73 6.14 10.42
N SER A 36 -7.94 5.21 11.37
CA SER A 36 -7.11 4.01 11.49
C SER A 36 -7.19 3.14 10.24
N GLY A 37 -8.39 2.98 9.68
CA GLY A 37 -8.59 2.36 8.37
C GLY A 37 -8.01 3.18 7.22
N LEU A 38 -8.12 4.52 7.26
CA LEU A 38 -7.53 5.40 6.25
C LEU A 38 -6.00 5.31 6.22
N TYR A 39 -5.34 5.08 7.35
CA TYR A 39 -3.89 4.93 7.40
C TYR A 39 -3.43 3.68 6.64
N CYS A 40 -4.10 2.53 6.79
CA CYS A 40 -3.82 1.33 6.00
C CYS A 40 -3.99 1.58 4.49
N ARG A 41 -4.98 2.39 4.10
CA ARG A 41 -5.22 2.77 2.70
C ARG A 41 -4.08 3.58 2.10
N ILE A 42 -3.29 4.31 2.89
CA ILE A 42 -2.07 4.98 2.39
C ILE A 42 -1.11 3.96 1.78
N PHE A 43 -1.00 2.76 2.36
CA PHE A 43 -0.12 1.72 1.84
C PHE A 43 -0.77 0.99 0.68
N THR A 44 -1.96 0.42 0.88
CA THR A 44 -2.61 -0.42 -0.15
C THR A 44 -3.03 0.36 -1.40
N GLU A 45 -3.74 1.48 -1.23
CA GLU A 45 -4.26 2.30 -2.34
C GLU A 45 -3.31 3.44 -2.73
N GLY A 46 -2.48 3.93 -1.81
CA GLY A 46 -1.55 5.02 -2.07
C GLY A 46 -0.21 4.54 -2.64
N LEU A 47 0.55 3.77 -1.85
CA LEU A 47 1.89 3.31 -2.24
C LEU A 47 1.85 2.18 -3.26
N PHE A 48 1.07 1.13 -3.00
CA PHE A 48 0.92 0.00 -3.93
C PHE A 48 -0.07 0.31 -5.06
N GLY A 49 -0.93 1.32 -4.88
CA GLY A 49 -1.85 1.75 -5.92
C GLY A 49 -2.88 0.69 -6.30
N ILE A 50 -3.25 -0.20 -5.38
CA ILE A 50 -4.22 -1.28 -5.62
C ILE A 50 -5.62 -0.66 -5.74
N ARG A 51 -6.24 -0.80 -6.90
CA ARG A 51 -7.62 -0.37 -7.17
C ARG A 51 -8.42 -1.56 -7.70
N PRO A 52 -9.32 -2.17 -6.91
CA PRO A 52 -10.15 -3.26 -7.38
C PRO A 52 -10.94 -2.87 -8.64
N THR A 53 -10.86 -3.71 -9.67
CA THR A 53 -11.62 -3.55 -10.92
C THR A 53 -12.60 -4.70 -11.15
N GLY A 54 -12.50 -5.76 -10.34
CA GLY A 54 -13.38 -6.94 -10.36
C GLY A 54 -13.01 -7.94 -9.26
N PHE A 55 -13.65 -9.11 -9.27
CA PHE A 55 -13.47 -10.11 -8.21
C PHE A 55 -12.06 -10.73 -8.16
N SER A 56 -11.40 -10.87 -9.31
CA SER A 56 -10.05 -11.46 -9.45
C SER A 56 -9.03 -10.51 -10.10
N ASN A 57 -9.33 -9.21 -10.16
CA ASN A 57 -8.51 -8.24 -10.88
C ASN A 57 -8.50 -6.85 -10.22
N PHE A 58 -7.39 -6.15 -10.44
CA PHE A 58 -7.17 -4.81 -9.94
C PHE A 58 -6.20 -4.03 -10.84
N ASP A 59 -6.33 -2.72 -10.82
CA ASP A 59 -5.29 -1.82 -11.33
C ASP A 59 -4.22 -1.62 -10.26
N CYS A 60 -2.96 -1.61 -10.68
CA CYS A 60 -1.80 -1.34 -9.84
C CYS A 60 -1.04 -0.12 -10.36
N THR A 61 -1.01 0.96 -9.57
CA THR A 61 -0.23 2.18 -9.87
C THR A 61 0.80 2.44 -8.78
N PRO A 62 1.95 1.72 -8.77
CA PRO A 62 2.92 1.83 -7.70
C PRO A 62 3.54 3.22 -7.60
N ARG A 63 3.66 3.74 -6.38
CA ARG A 63 4.34 4.99 -6.03
C ARG A 63 5.54 4.69 -5.13
N LEU A 64 6.56 4.02 -5.67
CA LEU A 64 7.76 3.64 -4.92
C LEU A 64 8.56 4.89 -4.52
N PRO A 65 8.71 5.20 -3.21
CA PRO A 65 9.44 6.38 -2.76
C PRO A 65 10.86 6.43 -3.30
N LYS A 66 11.36 7.63 -3.62
CA LYS A 66 12.69 7.83 -4.26
C LYS A 66 13.84 7.17 -3.49
N GLY A 67 13.78 7.17 -2.16
CA GLY A 67 14.81 6.56 -1.29
C GLY A 67 14.66 5.06 -1.08
N TRP A 68 13.66 4.40 -1.68
CA TRP A 68 13.43 2.97 -1.56
C TRP A 68 13.81 2.25 -2.86
N ASN A 69 14.51 1.12 -2.70
CA ASN A 69 14.85 0.22 -3.80
C ASN A 69 13.68 -0.72 -4.12
N GLU A 70 12.91 -1.09 -3.10
CA GLU A 70 11.78 -1.99 -3.23
C GLU A 70 10.75 -1.79 -2.10
N MET A 71 9.57 -2.37 -2.29
CA MET A 71 8.53 -2.53 -1.27
C MET A 71 7.72 -3.80 -1.55
N ALA A 72 7.21 -4.45 -0.51
CA ALA A 72 6.43 -5.68 -0.65
C ALA A 72 5.25 -5.75 0.33
N LEU A 73 4.16 -6.35 -0.14
CA LEU A 73 3.09 -6.91 0.69
C LEU A 73 3.12 -8.42 0.52
N ASN A 74 3.28 -9.14 1.63
CA ASN A 74 3.37 -10.60 1.64
C ASN A 74 2.10 -11.20 2.23
N ASN A 75 1.70 -12.38 1.72
CA ASN A 75 0.54 -13.13 2.17
C ASN A 75 -0.73 -12.25 2.17
N VAL A 76 -1.03 -11.61 1.03
CA VAL A 76 -2.21 -10.79 0.84
C VAL A 76 -3.40 -11.70 0.54
N HIS A 77 -4.42 -11.66 1.39
CA HIS A 77 -5.68 -12.39 1.23
C HIS A 77 -6.71 -11.45 0.62
N ALA A 78 -6.84 -11.48 -0.71
CA ALA A 78 -7.74 -10.60 -1.44
C ALA A 78 -8.13 -11.22 -2.78
N PHE A 79 -9.24 -10.77 -3.36
CA PHE A 79 -9.70 -11.20 -4.69
C PHE A 79 -9.97 -12.71 -4.82
N GLY A 80 -10.15 -13.44 -3.71
CA GLY A 80 -10.26 -14.90 -3.71
C GLY A 80 -8.92 -15.64 -3.81
N HIS A 81 -7.80 -14.92 -3.73
CA HIS A 81 -6.43 -15.42 -3.87
C HIS A 81 -5.58 -15.12 -2.63
N VAL A 82 -4.47 -15.86 -2.50
CA VAL A 82 -3.41 -15.59 -1.53
C VAL A 82 -2.10 -15.37 -2.28
N PHE A 83 -1.62 -14.13 -2.31
CA PHE A 83 -0.47 -13.75 -3.13
C PHE A 83 0.49 -12.79 -2.43
N ASN A 84 1.72 -12.74 -2.93
CA ASN A 84 2.70 -11.70 -2.59
C ASN A 84 2.74 -10.67 -3.72
N LEU A 85 2.89 -9.39 -3.39
CA LEU A 85 3.07 -8.29 -4.33
C LEU A 85 4.35 -7.54 -3.98
N GLN A 86 5.36 -7.61 -4.84
CA GLN A 86 6.62 -6.90 -4.70
C GLN A 86 6.81 -5.91 -5.84
N ILE A 87 7.24 -4.70 -5.49
CA ILE A 87 7.61 -3.64 -6.43
C ILE A 87 9.09 -3.36 -6.24
N SER A 88 9.89 -3.45 -7.30
CA SER A 88 11.32 -3.09 -7.26
C SER A 88 11.68 -2.05 -8.31
N ARG A 89 12.59 -1.16 -7.96
CA ARG A 89 13.15 -0.17 -8.87
C ARG A 89 14.04 -0.86 -9.89
N GLN A 90 13.90 -0.46 -11.14
CA GLN A 90 14.70 -0.93 -12.25
C GLN A 90 15.43 0.26 -12.91
N ASN A 91 16.44 -0.04 -13.71
CA ASN A 91 17.17 0.97 -14.46
C ASN A 91 16.24 1.76 -15.39
N LYS A 92 16.65 3.01 -15.70
CA LYS A 92 15.96 3.91 -16.64
C LYS A 92 14.54 4.32 -16.22
N GLY A 93 14.31 4.54 -14.92
CA GLY A 93 13.02 5.04 -14.41
C GLY A 93 11.86 4.05 -14.55
N LYS A 94 12.17 2.75 -14.56
CA LYS A 94 11.18 1.68 -14.64
C LYS A 94 10.97 1.02 -13.28
N LEU A 95 9.80 0.42 -13.10
CA LEU A 95 9.47 -0.42 -11.96
C LEU A 95 9.17 -1.84 -12.46
N LEU A 96 9.52 -2.83 -11.64
CA LEU A 96 9.11 -4.21 -11.83
C LEU A 96 8.08 -4.57 -10.76
N ILE A 97 6.88 -4.90 -11.21
CA ILE A 97 5.82 -5.49 -10.40
C ILE A 97 5.99 -7.01 -10.49
N SER A 98 6.10 -7.69 -9.35
CA SER A 98 6.15 -9.14 -9.26
C SER A 98 5.04 -9.63 -8.34
N ILE A 99 4.19 -10.52 -8.85
CA ILE A 99 3.12 -11.16 -8.08
C ILE A 99 3.43 -12.63 -8.02
N THR A 100 3.42 -13.20 -6.82
CA THR A 100 3.67 -14.63 -6.60
C THR A 100 2.50 -15.26 -5.88
N GLU A 101 1.97 -16.35 -6.45
CA GLU A 101 0.90 -17.17 -5.88
C GLU A 101 1.33 -18.64 -5.95
N GLY A 102 1.77 -19.21 -4.82
CA GLY A 102 2.41 -20.52 -4.81
C GLY A 102 3.63 -20.57 -5.73
N SER A 103 3.61 -21.44 -6.74
CA SER A 103 4.65 -21.54 -7.77
C SER A 103 4.47 -20.59 -8.95
N LYS A 104 3.30 -19.94 -9.08
CA LYS A 104 2.99 -19.01 -10.17
C LYS A 104 3.64 -17.67 -9.91
N VAL A 105 4.38 -17.14 -10.88
CA VAL A 105 5.01 -15.82 -10.81
C VAL A 105 4.61 -15.00 -12.03
N ILE A 106 3.97 -13.85 -11.79
CA ILE A 106 3.58 -12.89 -12.82
C ILE A 106 4.47 -11.65 -12.68
N LYS A 107 5.02 -11.15 -13.79
CA LYS A 107 5.92 -9.98 -13.80
C LYS A 107 5.49 -8.96 -14.82
N TYR A 108 5.44 -7.69 -14.41
CA TYR A 108 5.18 -6.56 -15.28
C TYR A 108 6.27 -5.50 -15.14
N LYS A 109 6.76 -5.00 -16.26
CA LYS A 109 7.72 -3.88 -16.29
C LYS A 109 7.01 -2.63 -16.78
N ILE A 110 6.93 -1.62 -15.92
CA ILE A 110 6.23 -0.37 -16.20
C ILE A 110 7.15 0.84 -16.06
N THR A 111 6.77 1.96 -16.65
CA THR A 111 7.36 3.26 -16.35
C THR A 111 6.87 3.74 -14.99
N ASP A 112 7.70 4.44 -14.23
CA ASP A 112 7.28 5.04 -12.95
C ASP A 112 6.06 5.95 -13.15
N GLY A 113 5.01 5.73 -12.34
CA GLY A 113 3.73 6.44 -12.41
C GLY A 113 2.70 5.87 -13.39
N ALA A 114 3.02 4.83 -14.17
CA ALA A 114 2.05 4.15 -15.01
C ALA A 114 1.16 3.18 -14.21
N THR A 115 -0.02 2.88 -14.76
CA THR A 115 -0.96 1.89 -14.21
C THR A 115 -0.83 0.57 -14.96
N GLN A 116 -0.81 -0.54 -14.22
CA GLN A 116 -0.82 -1.90 -14.76
C GLN A 116 -2.11 -2.61 -14.34
N PRO A 117 -2.97 -3.02 -15.29
CA PRO A 117 -4.04 -3.96 -15.01
C PRO A 117 -3.47 -5.32 -14.64
N VAL A 118 -3.95 -5.90 -13.55
CA VAL A 118 -3.53 -7.19 -13.01
C VAL A 118 -4.72 -8.13 -12.96
N VAL A 119 -4.50 -9.36 -13.43
CA VAL A 119 -5.42 -10.49 -13.24
C VAL A 119 -4.66 -11.55 -12.46
N LEU A 120 -5.22 -11.96 -11.32
CA LEU A 120 -4.62 -12.95 -10.42
C LEU A 120 -4.86 -14.37 -10.93
#